data_AF-A0AAD7BE41-F1
#
_entry.id   AF-A0AAD7BE41-F1
#
_cell.length_a   1.000
_cell.length_b   1.000
_cell.length_c   1.000
_cell.angle_alpha   90.00
_cell.angle_beta   90.00
_cell.angle_gamma   90.00
#
_symmetry.space_group_name_H-M   'P 1'
#
loop_
_entity.id
_entity.type
_entity.pdbx_description
1 polymer ?
#
loop_
_entity_poly.entity_id
_entity_poly.type
_entity_poly.pdbx_seq_one_letter_code
_entity_poly.pdbx_strand_id
1 'polypeptide(L)'
;MPMRLFDPVDEIDEILAALTLQERQESRQVIDDAEYSESSRTHSSPALCHRTTGVCLSATLALDSLTRSQPRLTPDWSLAATAVQGGHGGSVRSLHSASKRRRKYKVYVVFRGHHVGLVPTWPQCSQATQQFRFSLFQGYQSSTVAAAAFDYALDHGWVSTQATLATVPVPRASVPGPIAVATGPEPAPLSRRAVDDLWYIVYRGVHPGIFPTFLECALNVLGYEGAVHESVHTFAEAQAKFARAQRGGEVVVL
;
A
#
# COMPACT_ATOMS: atom_id res chain seq x y z
N MET A 1 67.91 -23.17 -15.47
CA MET A 1 66.79 -22.98 -14.52
C MET A 1 65.62 -22.40 -15.29
N PRO A 2 64.47 -23.08 -15.39
CA PRO A 2 63.31 -22.53 -16.08
C PRO A 2 62.63 -21.46 -15.21
N MET A 3 62.50 -20.25 -15.73
CA MET A 3 61.67 -19.20 -15.12
C MET A 3 60.20 -19.54 -15.35
N ARG A 4 59.45 -19.76 -14.28
CA ARG A 4 58.00 -19.91 -14.34
C ARG A 4 57.40 -18.56 -14.70
N LEU A 5 56.71 -18.48 -15.84
CA LEU A 5 55.78 -17.40 -16.12
C LEU A 5 54.65 -17.50 -15.09
N PHE A 6 54.43 -16.43 -14.34
CA PHE A 6 53.25 -16.25 -13.51
C PHE A 6 52.10 -15.78 -14.42
N ASP A 7 51.02 -16.54 -14.44
CA ASP A 7 49.79 -16.16 -15.15
C ASP A 7 48.99 -15.17 -14.27
N PRO A 8 48.76 -13.93 -14.71
CA PRO A 8 48.16 -12.86 -13.90
C PRO A 8 46.65 -12.99 -13.66
N VAL A 9 46.05 -14.12 -14.06
CA VAL A 9 44.59 -14.32 -13.99
C VAL A 9 44.17 -14.88 -12.62
N ASP A 10 45.04 -15.68 -11.97
CA ASP A 10 44.74 -16.28 -10.67
C ASP A 10 44.70 -15.25 -9.52
N GLU A 11 45.38 -14.11 -9.67
CA GLU A 11 45.45 -13.06 -8.64
C GLU A 11 44.16 -12.22 -8.56
N ILE A 12 43.41 -12.10 -9.66
CA ILE A 12 42.17 -11.31 -9.70
C ILE A 12 41.03 -12.05 -8.98
N ASP A 13 40.93 -13.37 -9.16
CA ASP A 13 39.90 -14.17 -8.50
C ASP A 13 40.10 -14.24 -6.98
N GLU A 14 41.36 -14.21 -6.52
CA GLU A 14 41.69 -14.15 -5.09
C GLU A 14 41.29 -12.80 -4.46
N ILE A 15 41.50 -11.69 -5.18
CA ILE A 15 41.10 -10.35 -4.72
C ILE A 15 39.56 -10.22 -4.66
N LEU A 16 38.84 -10.74 -5.66
CA LEU A 16 37.37 -10.72 -5.65
C LEU A 16 36.76 -11.61 -4.55
N ALA A 17 37.40 -12.74 -4.25
CA ALA A 17 37.02 -13.60 -3.13
C ALA A 17 37.28 -12.93 -1.77
N ALA A 18 38.37 -12.17 -1.63
CA ALA A 18 38.67 -11.44 -0.40
C ALA A 18 37.67 -10.30 -0.14
N LEU A 19 37.28 -9.54 -1.17
CA LEU A 19 36.32 -8.44 -1.04
C LEU A 19 34.92 -8.93 -0.62
N THR A 20 34.45 -10.04 -1.19
CA THR A 20 33.15 -10.63 -0.81
C THR A 20 33.14 -11.20 0.61
N LEU A 21 34.30 -11.59 1.15
CA LEU A 21 34.41 -12.07 2.53
C LEU A 21 34.42 -10.91 3.53
N GLN A 22 35.01 -9.77 3.15
CA GLN A 22 35.00 -8.56 3.95
C GLN A 22 33.59 -7.95 4.06
N GLU A 23 32.84 -7.87 2.96
CA GLU A 23 31.43 -7.40 2.96
C GLU A 23 30.53 -8.28 3.86
N ARG A 24 30.80 -9.59 3.92
CA ARG A 24 30.10 -10.52 4.81
C ARG A 24 30.46 -10.35 6.28
N GLN A 25 31.69 -9.95 6.60
CA GLN A 25 32.11 -9.69 7.98
C GLN A 25 31.49 -8.39 8.51
N GLU A 26 31.51 -7.32 7.71
CA GLU A 26 30.91 -6.03 8.09
C GLU A 26 29.39 -6.14 8.27
N SER A 27 28.71 -6.89 7.40
CA SER A 27 27.27 -7.13 7.53
C SER A 27 26.88 -7.91 8.79
N ARG A 28 27.78 -8.76 9.31
CA ARG A 28 27.52 -9.58 10.50
C ARG A 28 27.68 -8.76 11.79
N GLN A 29 28.60 -7.80 11.80
CA GLN A 29 28.87 -6.95 12.97
C GLN A 29 27.72 -5.96 13.26
N VAL A 30 27.01 -5.50 12.23
CA VAL A 30 25.82 -4.62 12.39
C VAL A 30 24.63 -5.34 13.06
N ILE A 31 24.55 -6.67 12.97
CA ILE A 31 23.44 -7.44 13.54
C ILE A 31 23.63 -7.64 15.06
N ASP A 32 24.87 -7.87 15.51
CA ASP A 32 25.15 -8.15 16.92
C ASP A 32 25.01 -6.90 17.82
N ASP A 33 25.26 -5.69 17.27
CA ASP A 33 25.07 -4.43 18.00
C ASP A 33 23.58 -4.06 18.22
N ALA A 34 22.69 -4.59 17.37
CA ALA A 34 21.26 -4.38 17.51
C ALA A 34 20.65 -5.21 18.65
N GLU A 35 21.20 -6.39 18.94
CA GLU A 35 20.69 -7.30 19.97
C GLU A 35 21.09 -6.87 21.40
N TYR A 36 22.17 -6.09 21.55
CA TYR A 36 22.65 -5.63 22.86
C TYR A 36 21.86 -4.42 23.43
N SER A 37 21.04 -3.74 22.63
CA SER A 37 20.32 -2.52 23.07
C SER A 37 18.92 -2.75 23.66
N GLU A 38 18.38 -3.98 23.65
CA GLU A 38 17.02 -4.26 24.16
C GLU A 38 16.93 -4.61 25.66
N SER A 39 18.06 -4.79 26.37
CA SER A 39 18.04 -5.18 27.81
C SER A 39 17.88 -4.02 28.81
N SER A 40 17.53 -2.81 28.39
CA SER A 40 17.36 -1.68 29.32
C SER A 40 16.17 -0.81 28.95
N ARG A 41 14.96 -1.21 29.37
CA ARG A 41 13.85 -0.32 29.75
C ARG A 41 12.69 -1.10 30.37
N THR A 42 12.77 -1.31 31.68
CA THR A 42 11.60 -1.48 32.54
C THR A 42 11.14 -0.10 33.02
N HIS A 43 9.83 -0.02 33.28
CA HIS A 43 9.08 1.00 34.02
C HIS A 43 8.32 2.11 33.27
N SER A 44 7.01 2.07 33.58
CA SER A 44 6.08 3.19 33.77
C SER A 44 5.26 3.66 32.57
N SER A 45 4.16 2.94 32.36
CA SER A 45 2.83 3.56 32.14
C SER A 45 2.45 4.34 33.41
N PRO A 46 1.79 5.52 33.37
CA PRO A 46 0.43 5.62 32.82
C PRO A 46 0.05 6.97 32.16
N ALA A 47 -0.94 6.94 31.27
CA ALA A 47 -2.03 7.95 31.12
C ALA A 47 -2.78 7.67 29.80
N LEU A 48 -3.97 7.06 29.86
CA LEU A 48 -5.24 7.78 29.73
C LEU A 48 -5.39 8.55 28.41
N CYS A 49 -5.91 7.86 27.39
CA CYS A 49 -6.77 8.51 26.40
C CYS A 49 -8.17 7.95 26.59
N HIS A 50 -9.08 8.82 27.01
CA HIS A 50 -10.42 8.48 27.42
C HIS A 50 -11.21 7.75 26.33
N ARG A 51 -11.80 6.62 26.74
CA ARG A 51 -13.06 6.13 26.21
C ARG A 51 -14.12 7.19 26.44
N THR A 52 -14.81 7.57 25.37
CA THR A 52 -16.18 8.09 25.47
C THR A 52 -17.05 7.23 24.57
N THR A 53 -17.85 6.39 25.21
CA THR A 53 -19.03 5.80 24.61
C THR A 53 -20.00 6.91 24.25
N GLY A 54 -20.38 6.99 22.97
CA GLY A 54 -21.38 7.94 22.51
C GLY A 54 -22.05 7.43 21.24
N VAL A 55 -23.34 7.10 21.36
CA VAL A 55 -24.31 7.18 20.25
C VAL A 55 -24.25 8.60 19.70
N CYS A 56 -24.33 8.88 18.39
CA CYS A 56 -24.56 10.27 17.98
C CYS A 56 -25.27 10.48 16.64
N LEU A 57 -26.18 11.44 16.72
CA LEU A 57 -27.11 11.99 15.75
C LEU A 57 -26.53 13.28 15.14
N SER A 58 -26.97 13.65 13.94
CA SER A 58 -26.71 14.98 13.35
C SER A 58 -27.69 16.02 13.90
N ALA A 59 -27.18 17.18 14.32
CA ALA A 59 -27.95 18.41 14.54
C ALA A 59 -27.55 19.44 13.47
N THR A 60 -28.47 19.73 12.56
CA THR A 60 -28.35 20.79 11.56
C THR A 60 -29.18 21.96 12.06
N LEU A 61 -28.54 23.08 12.40
CA LEU A 61 -29.23 24.35 12.61
C LEU A 61 -29.22 25.13 11.30
N ALA A 62 -30.21 24.82 10.46
CA ALA A 62 -30.82 25.77 9.54
C ALA A 62 -32.29 25.34 9.48
N LEU A 63 -33.17 26.20 10.00
CA LEU A 63 -34.62 25.99 10.05
C LEU A 63 -35.17 25.96 8.62
N ASP A 64 -35.17 24.78 8.01
CA ASP A 64 -36.07 24.45 6.92
C ASP A 64 -36.43 22.96 7.01
N SER A 65 -37.74 22.70 7.01
CA SER A 65 -38.45 21.42 7.17
C SER A 65 -37.65 20.12 6.90
N LEU A 66 -37.23 19.47 8.01
CA LEU A 66 -36.50 18.21 8.08
C LEU A 66 -37.38 16.99 7.76
N THR A 67 -37.37 16.52 6.51
CA THR A 67 -37.52 15.07 6.26
C THR A 67 -36.15 14.45 6.45
N ARG A 68 -35.92 13.80 7.61
CA ARG A 68 -34.70 13.00 7.85
C ARG A 68 -34.68 11.86 6.82
N SER A 69 -33.96 12.03 5.72
CA SER A 69 -33.87 11.02 4.67
C SER A 69 -33.27 9.75 5.28
N GLN A 70 -34.01 8.64 5.20
CA GLN A 70 -33.52 7.34 5.65
C GLN A 70 -32.22 6.99 4.91
N PRO A 71 -31.26 6.32 5.57
CA PRO A 71 -30.04 5.87 4.91
C PRO A 71 -30.41 4.93 3.76
N ARG A 72 -29.89 5.21 2.56
CA ARG A 72 -30.07 4.33 1.40
C ARG A 72 -29.13 3.14 1.54
N LEU A 73 -29.71 1.95 1.60
CA LEU A 73 -28.95 0.70 1.62
C LEU A 73 -28.72 0.25 0.18
N THR A 74 -27.47 -0.05 -0.15
CA THR A 74 -27.11 -0.68 -1.42
C THR A 74 -26.14 -1.83 -1.14
N PRO A 75 -26.28 -2.95 -1.85
CA PRO A 75 -25.33 -4.06 -1.77
C PRO A 75 -24.02 -3.76 -2.50
N ASP A 76 -23.92 -2.62 -3.19
CA ASP A 76 -22.84 -2.29 -4.11
C ASP A 76 -22.09 -1.02 -3.72
N TRP A 77 -20.77 -1.13 -3.65
CA TRP A 77 -19.88 -0.05 -3.28
C TRP A 77 -19.77 1.03 -4.36
N SER A 78 -19.82 0.66 -5.64
CA SER A 78 -19.76 1.62 -6.75
C SER A 78 -21.02 2.49 -6.83
N LEU A 79 -22.20 1.89 -6.68
CA LEU A 79 -23.47 2.62 -6.54
C LEU A 79 -23.50 3.49 -5.28
N ALA A 80 -23.01 2.96 -4.15
CA ALA A 80 -22.97 3.71 -2.89
C ALA A 80 -22.12 4.99 -3.03
N ALA A 81 -20.96 4.87 -3.66
CA ALA A 81 -20.07 5.99 -3.90
C ALA A 81 -20.68 7.02 -4.86
N THR A 82 -21.35 6.55 -5.93
CA THR A 82 -22.05 7.42 -6.88
C THR A 82 -23.17 8.21 -6.20
N ALA A 83 -23.93 7.58 -5.31
CA ALA A 83 -25.03 8.24 -4.60
C ALA A 83 -24.58 9.38 -3.65
N VAL A 84 -23.32 9.38 -3.24
CA VAL A 84 -22.73 10.42 -2.38
C VAL A 84 -22.10 11.56 -3.20
N GLN A 85 -21.84 11.34 -4.48
CA GLN A 85 -21.24 12.35 -5.36
C GLN A 85 -22.29 13.39 -5.76
N GLY A 86 -22.05 14.65 -5.41
CA GLY A 86 -22.94 15.79 -5.68
C GLY A 86 -23.67 16.35 -4.45
N GLY A 87 -23.60 15.68 -3.30
CA GLY A 87 -24.07 16.22 -2.03
C GLY A 87 -22.91 16.72 -1.16
N HIS A 88 -22.98 17.95 -0.66
CA HIS A 88 -22.02 18.44 0.33
C HIS A 88 -22.12 17.61 1.63
N GLY A 89 -21.23 16.62 1.78
CA GLY A 89 -21.01 15.92 3.05
C GLY A 89 -21.63 14.52 3.20
N GLY A 90 -22.05 13.87 2.11
CA GLY A 90 -22.43 12.45 2.19
C GLY A 90 -21.23 11.55 2.55
N SER A 91 -21.44 10.49 3.32
CA SER A 91 -20.40 9.51 3.67
C SER A 91 -20.95 8.10 3.49
N VAL A 92 -20.21 7.26 2.75
CA VAL A 92 -20.52 5.84 2.58
C VAL A 92 -19.87 5.03 3.69
N ARG A 93 -20.60 4.06 4.27
CA ARG A 93 -20.07 3.13 5.27
C ARG A 93 -20.56 1.71 4.99
N SER A 94 -19.71 0.72 5.26
CA SER A 94 -20.12 -0.69 5.21
C SER A 94 -20.89 -1.06 6.48
N LEU A 95 -22.03 -1.74 6.32
CA LEU A 95 -22.83 -2.25 7.45
C LEU A 95 -22.22 -3.50 8.08
N HIS A 96 -21.52 -4.31 7.28
CA HIS A 96 -20.88 -5.52 7.74
C HIS A 96 -19.38 -5.24 7.84
N SER A 97 -18.94 -4.78 9.02
CA SER A 97 -17.52 -4.87 9.32
C SER A 97 -17.22 -6.33 9.64
N ALA A 98 -16.79 -7.11 8.64
CA ALA A 98 -16.08 -8.34 8.94
C ALA A 98 -14.95 -7.96 9.91
N SER A 99 -14.93 -8.54 11.10
CA SER A 99 -13.84 -8.34 12.05
C SER A 99 -12.55 -8.77 11.35
N LYS A 100 -11.83 -7.80 10.79
CA LYS A 100 -10.58 -8.07 10.08
C LYS A 100 -9.62 -8.54 11.15
N ARG A 101 -9.36 -9.86 11.20
CA ARG A 101 -8.24 -10.40 11.98
C ARG A 101 -7.02 -9.57 11.63
N ARG A 102 -6.43 -8.89 12.62
CA ARG A 102 -5.25 -8.05 12.38
C ARG A 102 -4.15 -8.98 11.88
N ARG A 103 -3.81 -8.87 10.59
CA ARG A 103 -2.67 -9.59 10.02
C ARG A 103 -1.43 -9.12 10.79
N LYS A 104 -0.65 -10.08 11.29
CA LYS A 104 0.64 -9.78 11.90
C LYS A 104 1.63 -9.58 10.76
N TYR A 105 1.95 -8.33 10.46
CA TYR A 105 2.99 -7.99 9.51
C TYR A 105 4.35 -8.11 10.17
N LYS A 106 5.33 -8.69 9.47
CA LYS A 106 6.72 -8.78 9.94
C LYS A 106 7.54 -7.56 9.57
N VAL A 107 7.18 -6.91 8.47
CA VAL A 107 7.87 -5.76 7.90
C VAL A 107 6.86 -4.88 7.18
N TYR A 108 7.12 -3.59 7.10
CA TYR A 108 6.35 -2.65 6.31
C TYR A 108 7.25 -2.06 5.24
N VAL A 109 6.68 -1.76 4.08
CA VAL A 109 7.34 -0.99 3.04
C VAL A 109 6.68 0.37 2.98
N VAL A 110 7.48 1.43 3.08
CA VAL A 110 7.04 2.80 2.89
C VAL A 110 7.46 3.22 1.48
N PHE A 111 6.49 3.27 0.58
CA PHE A 111 6.69 3.74 -0.80
C PHE A 111 6.70 5.26 -0.85
N ARG A 112 5.85 5.90 -0.03
CA ARG A 112 5.79 7.37 0.10
C ARG A 112 5.64 7.81 1.55
N GLY A 113 6.54 8.69 1.97
CA GLY A 113 6.64 9.18 3.35
C GLY A 113 7.86 10.08 3.55
N HIS A 114 8.07 10.58 4.77
CA HIS A 114 9.29 11.28 5.18
C HIS A 114 10.55 10.42 4.99
N HIS A 115 10.40 9.11 5.19
CA HIS A 115 11.43 8.11 4.93
C HIS A 115 10.80 6.98 4.11
N VAL A 116 11.50 6.55 3.05
CA VAL A 116 11.07 5.44 2.19
C VAL A 116 11.97 4.23 2.43
N GLY A 117 11.46 3.03 2.15
CA GLY A 117 12.19 1.77 2.34
C GLY A 117 11.45 0.77 3.21
N LEU A 118 12.19 -0.26 3.63
CA LEU A 118 11.69 -1.31 4.51
C LEU A 118 11.85 -0.89 5.97
N VAL A 119 10.79 -1.03 6.76
CA VAL A 119 10.80 -0.75 8.19
C VAL A 119 10.25 -1.97 8.96
N PRO A 120 10.99 -2.54 9.93
CA PRO A 120 10.59 -3.77 10.61
C PRO A 120 9.39 -3.58 11.55
N THR A 121 9.17 -2.37 12.05
CA THR A 121 8.17 -2.12 13.11
C THR A 121 7.13 -1.08 12.72
N TRP A 122 5.94 -1.20 13.30
CA TRP A 122 4.88 -0.22 13.10
C TRP A 122 5.25 1.20 13.59
N PRO A 123 5.88 1.39 14.77
CA PRO A 123 6.28 2.73 15.21
C PRO A 123 7.17 3.47 14.20
N GLN A 124 8.12 2.76 13.58
CA GLN A 124 8.98 3.33 12.53
C GLN A 124 8.18 3.66 11.26
N CYS A 125 7.28 2.77 10.82
CA CYS A 125 6.38 3.04 9.69
C CYS A 125 5.48 4.25 9.94
N SER A 126 4.94 4.36 11.16
CA SER A 126 4.12 5.49 11.58
C SER A 126 4.92 6.79 11.54
N GLN A 127 6.13 6.81 12.14
CA GLN A 127 7.01 7.99 12.09
C GLN A 127 7.36 8.39 10.65
N ALA A 128 7.59 7.42 9.77
CA ALA A 128 7.89 7.68 8.37
C ALA A 128 6.70 8.25 7.57
N THR A 129 5.46 8.08 8.03
CA THR A 129 4.25 8.39 7.23
C THR A 129 3.30 9.39 7.91
N GLN A 130 3.49 9.65 9.20
CA GLN A 130 2.62 10.50 9.99
C GLN A 130 2.61 11.93 9.44
N GLN A 131 1.42 12.49 9.24
CA GLN A 131 1.20 13.81 8.66
C GLN A 131 1.73 14.00 7.23
N PHE A 132 2.32 12.96 6.62
CA PHE A 132 2.72 13.00 5.23
C PHE A 132 1.50 12.82 4.33
N ARG A 133 1.14 13.88 3.60
CA ARG A 133 -0.02 13.88 2.71
C ARG A 133 0.18 12.82 1.62
N PHE A 134 -0.84 11.99 1.43
CA PHE A 134 -0.78 10.89 0.47
C PHE A 134 0.38 9.92 0.74
N SER A 135 0.66 9.65 2.02
CA SER A 135 1.57 8.57 2.38
C SER A 135 1.06 7.24 1.86
N LEU A 136 1.99 6.40 1.44
CA LEU A 136 1.70 5.09 0.86
C LEU A 136 2.65 4.07 1.46
N PHE A 137 2.08 3.12 2.18
CA PHE A 137 2.81 2.04 2.80
C PHE A 137 1.99 0.74 2.78
N GLN A 138 2.66 -0.40 2.88
CA GLN A 138 2.02 -1.70 2.95
C GLN A 138 2.79 -2.63 3.88
N GLY A 139 2.05 -3.39 4.70
CA GLY A 139 2.61 -4.43 5.55
C GLY A 139 2.74 -5.76 4.80
N TYR A 140 3.86 -6.45 4.99
CA TYR A 140 4.15 -7.75 4.41
C TYR A 140 4.46 -8.79 5.49
N GLN A 141 4.19 -10.06 5.18
CA GLN A 141 4.49 -11.18 6.08
C GLN A 141 5.95 -11.65 5.99
N SER A 142 6.69 -11.24 4.95
CA SER A 142 8.06 -11.68 4.66
C SER A 142 8.93 -10.49 4.21
N SER A 143 10.17 -10.42 4.72
CA SER A 143 11.16 -9.42 4.34
C SER A 143 11.54 -9.50 2.87
N THR A 144 11.70 -10.71 2.34
CA THR A 144 12.03 -10.93 0.92
C THR A 144 10.94 -10.41 -0.03
N VAL A 145 9.67 -10.61 0.33
CA VAL A 145 8.52 -10.12 -0.47
C VAL A 145 8.42 -8.60 -0.38
N ALA A 146 8.69 -8.03 0.81
CA ALA A 146 8.74 -6.59 1.00
C ALA A 146 9.86 -5.94 0.19
N ALA A 147 11.05 -6.55 0.15
CA ALA A 147 12.18 -6.07 -0.64
C ALA A 147 11.83 -6.07 -2.13
N ALA A 148 11.33 -7.18 -2.67
CA ALA A 148 10.90 -7.26 -4.06
C ALA A 148 9.81 -6.23 -4.41
N ALA A 149 8.87 -5.97 -3.49
CA ALA A 149 7.86 -4.94 -3.65
C ALA A 149 8.44 -3.52 -3.71
N PHE A 150 9.44 -3.24 -2.87
CA PHE A 150 10.13 -1.96 -2.86
C PHE A 150 10.99 -1.77 -4.12
N ASP A 151 11.76 -2.78 -4.53
CA ASP A 151 12.59 -2.76 -5.73
C ASP A 151 11.74 -2.52 -6.98
N TYR A 152 10.60 -3.23 -7.11
CA TYR A 152 9.65 -2.99 -8.19
C TYR A 152 9.14 -1.54 -8.21
N ALA A 153 8.81 -0.98 -7.04
CA ALA A 153 8.35 0.40 -6.95
C ALA A 153 9.46 1.40 -7.31
N LEU A 154 10.73 1.10 -6.98
CA LEU A 154 11.89 1.89 -7.36
C LEU A 154 12.11 1.88 -8.88
N ASP A 155 12.08 0.69 -9.50
CA ASP A 155 12.27 0.52 -10.95
C ASP A 155 11.25 1.31 -11.77
N HIS A 156 10.03 1.49 -11.24
CA HIS A 156 8.96 2.23 -11.88
C HIS A 156 8.89 3.72 -11.47
N GLY A 157 9.78 4.18 -10.59
CA GLY A 157 9.81 5.56 -10.11
C GLY A 157 8.59 5.95 -9.26
N TRP A 158 7.98 4.99 -8.54
CA TRP A 158 6.80 5.22 -7.69
C TRP A 158 7.15 5.52 -6.23
N VAL A 159 8.43 5.39 -5.87
CA VAL A 159 8.94 5.72 -4.54
C VAL A 159 9.25 7.22 -4.45
N SER A 160 8.79 7.89 -3.40
CA SER A 160 9.02 9.34 -3.26
C SER A 160 8.98 9.82 -1.80
N THR A 161 9.94 10.67 -1.45
CA THR A 161 9.98 11.42 -0.18
C THR A 161 9.38 12.82 -0.27
N GLN A 162 8.88 13.21 -1.44
CA GLN A 162 8.36 14.56 -1.67
C GLN A 162 6.93 14.70 -1.16
N ALA A 163 6.74 15.59 -0.19
CA ALA A 163 5.46 15.90 0.43
C ALA A 163 4.60 16.89 -0.38
N THR A 164 4.93 17.14 -1.66
CA THR A 164 4.40 18.28 -2.43
C THR A 164 2.87 18.34 -2.38
N LEU A 165 2.37 19.49 -1.89
CA LEU A 165 1.00 19.65 -1.40
C LEU A 165 -0.07 19.73 -2.49
N ALA A 166 0.30 19.91 -3.76
CA ALA A 166 -0.64 20.27 -4.83
C ALA A 166 -1.07 19.09 -5.70
N THR A 167 -0.22 18.10 -5.93
CA THR A 167 -0.47 17.05 -6.92
C THR A 167 0.16 15.73 -6.49
N VAL A 168 -0.50 14.63 -6.86
CA VAL A 168 0.09 13.29 -6.84
C VAL A 168 1.36 13.36 -7.70
N PRO A 169 2.56 13.15 -7.14
CA PRO A 169 3.83 13.34 -7.86
C PRO A 169 4.11 12.25 -8.88
N VAL A 170 3.21 11.27 -9.06
CA VAL A 170 3.37 10.24 -10.08
C VAL A 170 2.67 10.75 -11.35
N PRO A 171 3.41 11.05 -12.43
CA PRO A 171 2.81 11.43 -13.70
C PRO A 171 1.73 10.44 -14.11
N ARG A 172 0.61 10.92 -14.64
CA ARG A 172 -0.51 10.07 -15.09
C ARG A 172 -0.05 8.96 -16.05
N ALA A 173 0.97 9.24 -16.86
CA ALA A 173 1.56 8.30 -17.81
C ALA A 173 2.37 7.17 -17.15
N SER A 174 2.85 7.34 -15.92
CA SER A 174 3.58 6.31 -15.17
C SER A 174 2.71 5.57 -14.15
N VAL A 175 1.45 5.97 -13.97
CA VAL A 175 0.50 5.22 -13.15
C VAL A 175 0.21 3.88 -13.83
N PRO A 176 0.32 2.74 -13.11
CA PRO A 176 0.10 1.42 -13.70
C PRO A 176 -1.33 1.29 -14.22
N GLY A 177 -1.46 0.71 -15.42
CA GLY A 177 -2.74 0.34 -16.01
C GLY A 177 -3.30 -0.95 -15.37
N PRO A 178 -4.62 -1.19 -15.50
CA PRO A 178 -5.24 -2.42 -14.99
C PRO A 178 -4.79 -3.65 -15.78
N ILE A 179 -4.93 -4.83 -15.19
CA ILE A 179 -4.69 -6.09 -15.90
C ILE A 179 -5.66 -6.19 -17.08
N ALA A 180 -5.12 -6.47 -18.27
CA ALA A 180 -5.92 -6.74 -19.45
C ALA A 180 -6.74 -8.02 -19.23
N VAL A 181 -8.07 -7.88 -19.22
CA VAL A 181 -9.01 -9.00 -19.03
C VAL A 181 -8.89 -10.06 -20.16
N ALA A 182 -8.40 -9.66 -21.34
CA ALA A 182 -8.42 -10.48 -22.56
C ALA A 182 -7.19 -11.37 -22.74
N THR A 183 -6.08 -11.08 -22.06
CA THR A 183 -4.85 -11.86 -22.15
C THR A 183 -4.72 -12.53 -20.80
N GLY A 184 -4.54 -13.85 -20.77
CA GLY A 184 -4.42 -14.60 -19.51
C GLY A 184 -3.43 -13.94 -18.54
N PRO A 185 -3.50 -14.26 -17.23
CA PRO A 185 -2.69 -13.60 -16.22
C PRO A 185 -1.21 -13.91 -16.52
N GLU A 186 -0.54 -13.06 -17.29
CA GLU A 186 0.89 -12.89 -17.16
C GLU A 186 1.03 -11.96 -15.96
N PRO A 187 1.24 -12.54 -14.78
CA PRO A 187 1.13 -11.80 -13.55
C PRO A 187 2.42 -10.95 -13.50
N ALA A 188 2.30 -9.62 -13.36
CA ALA A 188 3.45 -8.72 -13.17
C ALA A 188 4.44 -9.30 -12.13
N PRO A 189 5.71 -8.87 -12.06
CA PRO A 189 6.68 -9.45 -11.11
C PRO A 189 6.20 -9.50 -9.64
N LEU A 190 5.41 -8.50 -9.20
CA LEU A 190 4.76 -8.48 -7.88
C LEU A 190 3.54 -9.39 -7.72
N SER A 191 3.11 -10.01 -8.80
CA SER A 191 1.92 -10.83 -8.89
C SER A 191 2.17 -12.29 -8.54
N ARG A 192 3.36 -12.64 -8.00
CA ARG A 192 3.50 -13.79 -7.09
C ARG A 192 2.75 -13.48 -5.79
N ARG A 193 1.44 -13.31 -5.93
CA ARG A 193 0.48 -12.98 -4.88
C ARG A 193 0.53 -14.09 -3.84
N ALA A 194 0.57 -13.72 -2.58
CA ALA A 194 0.30 -14.68 -1.52
C ALA A 194 -1.12 -15.22 -1.69
N VAL A 195 -1.36 -16.45 -1.23
CA VAL A 195 -2.68 -17.11 -1.30
C VAL A 195 -3.79 -16.26 -0.66
N ASP A 196 -3.43 -15.40 0.30
CA ASP A 196 -4.35 -14.51 1.02
C ASP A 196 -4.40 -13.07 0.47
N ASP A 197 -3.82 -12.79 -0.69
CA ASP A 197 -3.82 -11.44 -1.26
C ASP A 197 -5.18 -11.08 -1.88
N LEU A 198 -5.58 -9.83 -1.68
CA LEU A 198 -6.84 -9.27 -2.19
C LEU A 198 -6.65 -8.71 -3.60
N TRP A 199 -7.63 -8.88 -4.46
CA TRP A 199 -7.74 -8.21 -5.75
C TRP A 199 -8.36 -6.85 -5.51
N TYR A 200 -7.81 -5.83 -6.15
CA TYR A 200 -8.26 -4.46 -5.98
C TYR A 200 -8.99 -4.00 -7.22
N ILE A 201 -10.16 -3.40 -7.06
CA ILE A 201 -11.01 -2.92 -8.13
C ILE A 201 -11.05 -1.40 -8.01
N VAL A 202 -10.64 -0.68 -9.05
CA VAL A 202 -10.80 0.78 -9.13
C VAL A 202 -11.97 1.04 -10.07
N TYR A 203 -13.08 1.53 -9.51
CA TYR A 203 -14.23 1.95 -10.30
C TYR A 203 -14.06 3.38 -10.80
N ARG A 204 -13.50 4.26 -9.95
CA ARG A 204 -13.21 5.66 -10.30
C ARG A 204 -11.77 5.99 -9.93
N GLY A 205 -10.99 6.44 -10.90
CA GLY A 205 -9.56 6.71 -10.73
C GLY A 205 -8.88 7.07 -12.04
N VAL A 206 -7.55 7.12 -12.02
CA VAL A 206 -6.72 7.45 -13.20
C VAL A 206 -6.92 6.45 -14.32
N HIS A 207 -6.80 5.16 -14.00
CA HIS A 207 -7.06 4.02 -14.88
C HIS A 207 -7.99 3.03 -14.17
N PRO A 208 -9.33 3.16 -14.32
CA PRO A 208 -10.25 2.21 -13.73
C PRO A 208 -10.05 0.78 -14.25
N GLY A 209 -10.15 -0.21 -13.36
CA GLY A 209 -9.94 -1.62 -13.68
C GLY A 209 -9.57 -2.47 -12.47
N ILE A 210 -8.97 -3.64 -12.73
CA ILE A 210 -8.62 -4.63 -11.70
C ILE A 210 -7.10 -4.71 -11.58
N PHE A 211 -6.63 -4.65 -10.33
CA PHE A 211 -5.23 -4.60 -9.96
C PHE A 211 -4.85 -5.77 -9.05
N PRO A 212 -3.67 -6.39 -9.28
CA PRO A 212 -3.20 -7.51 -8.47
C PRO A 212 -2.66 -7.06 -7.12
N THR A 213 -2.14 -5.82 -7.01
CA THR A 213 -1.54 -5.29 -5.79
C THR A 213 -2.26 -4.04 -5.26
N PHE A 214 -2.13 -3.81 -3.96
CA PHE A 214 -2.62 -2.58 -3.34
C PHE A 214 -1.84 -1.35 -3.83
N LEU A 215 -0.53 -1.48 -4.04
CA LEU A 215 0.32 -0.40 -4.55
C LEU A 215 -0.23 0.18 -5.86
N GLU A 216 -0.50 -0.67 -6.85
CA GLU A 216 -1.02 -0.23 -8.15
C GLU A 216 -2.43 0.38 -8.03
N CYS A 217 -3.30 -0.23 -7.21
CA CYS A 217 -4.62 0.34 -6.90
C CYS A 217 -4.49 1.73 -6.25
N ALA A 218 -3.61 1.86 -5.26
CA ALA A 218 -3.42 3.10 -4.52
C ALA A 218 -2.92 4.21 -5.44
N LEU A 219 -1.97 3.93 -6.33
CA LEU A 219 -1.48 4.89 -7.32
C LEU A 219 -2.59 5.41 -8.24
N ASN A 220 -3.64 4.62 -8.48
CA ASN A 220 -4.79 4.99 -9.30
C ASN A 220 -5.87 5.82 -8.59
N VAL A 221 -5.86 5.88 -7.25
CA VAL A 221 -6.92 6.55 -6.46
C VAL A 221 -6.40 7.63 -5.53
N LEU A 222 -5.15 7.53 -5.11
CA LEU A 222 -4.57 8.39 -4.09
C LEU A 222 -4.48 9.84 -4.61
N GLY A 223 -5.12 10.76 -3.91
CA GLY A 223 -5.12 12.18 -4.26
C GLY A 223 -6.13 12.62 -5.33
N TYR A 224 -6.98 11.71 -5.81
CA TYR A 224 -8.07 12.02 -6.72
C TYR A 224 -9.40 12.11 -5.97
N GLU A 225 -10.04 13.27 -6.01
CA GLU A 225 -11.34 13.48 -5.38
C GLU A 225 -12.41 12.61 -6.05
N GLY A 226 -13.21 11.93 -5.24
CA GLY A 226 -14.24 11.02 -5.75
C GLY A 226 -13.70 9.72 -6.36
N ALA A 227 -12.43 9.39 -6.16
CA ALA A 227 -11.91 8.07 -6.49
C ALA A 227 -12.58 6.98 -5.64
N VAL A 228 -12.85 5.83 -6.25
CA VAL A 228 -13.60 4.73 -5.64
C VAL A 228 -12.89 3.43 -5.94
N HIS A 229 -12.56 2.70 -4.89
CA HIS A 229 -12.02 1.35 -5.02
C HIS A 229 -12.66 0.37 -4.02
N GLU A 230 -12.54 -0.91 -4.32
CA GLU A 230 -12.94 -2.03 -3.49
C GLU A 230 -11.86 -3.12 -3.52
N SER A 231 -11.87 -4.03 -2.55
CA SER A 231 -10.96 -5.17 -2.53
C SER A 231 -11.73 -6.47 -2.30
N VAL A 232 -11.44 -7.52 -3.05
CA VAL A 232 -12.11 -8.82 -2.99
C VAL A 232 -11.11 -9.98 -2.97
N HIS A 233 -11.54 -11.19 -2.62
CA HIS A 233 -10.61 -12.32 -2.45
C HIS A 233 -10.27 -13.03 -3.77
N THR A 234 -11.19 -13.03 -4.75
CA THR A 234 -11.02 -13.80 -5.98
C THR A 234 -11.05 -12.90 -7.22
N PHE A 235 -10.29 -13.29 -8.24
CA PHE A 235 -10.26 -12.56 -9.51
C PHE A 235 -11.61 -12.61 -10.23
N ALA A 236 -12.27 -13.77 -10.20
CA ALA A 236 -13.59 -13.96 -10.78
C ALA A 236 -14.64 -13.02 -10.15
N GLU A 237 -14.62 -12.85 -8.82
CA GLU A 237 -15.46 -11.87 -8.14
C GLU A 237 -15.13 -10.44 -8.57
N ALA A 238 -13.84 -10.10 -8.67
CA ALA A 238 -13.38 -8.79 -9.11
C ALA A 238 -13.90 -8.46 -10.53
N GLN A 239 -13.77 -9.43 -11.45
CA GLN A 239 -14.28 -9.33 -12.83
C GLN A 239 -15.80 -9.16 -12.86
N ALA A 240 -16.53 -9.97 -12.10
CA ALA A 240 -17.99 -9.89 -12.06
C ALA A 240 -18.48 -8.52 -11.55
N LYS A 241 -17.88 -8.02 -10.47
CA LYS A 241 -18.19 -6.70 -9.90
C LYS A 241 -17.83 -5.55 -10.84
N PHE A 242 -16.63 -5.57 -11.41
CA PHE A 242 -16.17 -4.54 -12.34
C PHE A 242 -17.05 -4.50 -13.61
N ALA A 243 -17.35 -5.66 -14.21
CA ALA A 243 -18.21 -5.75 -15.39
C ALA A 243 -19.64 -5.26 -15.11
N ARG A 244 -20.17 -5.49 -13.90
CA ARG A 244 -21.46 -4.91 -13.49
C ARG A 244 -21.38 -3.39 -13.42
N ALA A 245 -20.37 -2.85 -12.74
CA ALA A 245 -20.20 -1.41 -12.59
C ALA A 245 -20.01 -0.71 -13.95
N GLN A 246 -19.31 -1.34 -14.90
CA GLN A 246 -19.21 -0.85 -16.28
C GLN A 246 -20.58 -0.76 -16.97
N ARG A 247 -21.43 -1.79 -16.85
CA ARG A 247 -22.80 -1.76 -17.40
C ARG A 247 -23.69 -0.71 -16.71
N GLY A 248 -23.44 -0.44 -15.44
CA GLY A 248 -24.14 0.59 -14.66
C GLY A 248 -23.68 2.02 -14.94
N GLY A 249 -22.61 2.22 -15.74
CA GLY A 249 -22.04 3.55 -15.99
C GLY A 249 -21.31 4.15 -14.78
N GLU A 250 -20.94 3.32 -13.81
CA GLU A 250 -20.30 3.73 -12.56
C GLU A 250 -18.78 3.83 -12.69
N VAL A 251 -18.22 3.31 -13.78
CA VAL A 251 -16.78 3.32 -14.06
C VAL A 251 -16.39 4.63 -14.74
N VAL A 252 -15.57 5.43 -14.05
CA VAL A 252 -15.24 6.80 -14.46
C VAL A 252 -13.74 7.04 -14.40
N VAL A 253 -13.18 7.52 -15.52
CA VAL A 253 -11.81 8.02 -15.60
C VAL A 253 -11.78 9.44 -15.03
N LEU A 254 -10.96 9.68 -13.99
CA LEU A 254 -10.79 10.99 -13.35
C LEU A 254 -9.68 11.83 -14.00
#